data_AF-A0A850QY13-F1
#
_entry.id   AF-A0A850QY13-F1
#
_cell.length_a   1.000
_cell.length_b   1.000
_cell.length_c   1.000
_cell.angle_alpha   90.00
_cell.angle_beta   90.00
_cell.angle_gamma   90.00
#
_symmetry.space_group_name_H-M   'P 1'
#
loop_
_entity.id
_entity.type
_entity.pdbx_description
1 polymer ?
#
loop_
_entity_poly.entity_id
_entity_poly.type
_entity_poly.pdbx_seq_one_letter_code
_entity_poly.pdbx_strand_id
1 'polypeptide(L)'
;MGYLSAVTLLWAFSFSLIGVYLAGQVDAWFSVLTRVVLAALVFAPFLRSKHLHPSLALKLMAVGAFQLGLMYCFYYQSFLYLSVPEVLLFTIFTPIYVTLIYDALNRQFSPWYLLTAAITVLGAAIIKFEGINQNFILGFCIVQGANLCFAIGQVGYKKIIEKEPQ
;
A
#
# COMPACT_ATOMS: atom_id res chain seq x y z
N MET A 1 15.16 5.17 17.55
CA MET A 1 13.88 5.90 17.50
C MET A 1 13.84 7.02 16.46
N GLY A 2 14.93 7.79 16.24
CA GLY A 2 14.92 8.91 15.28
C GLY A 2 14.48 8.58 13.85
N TYR A 3 14.89 7.44 13.28
CA TYR A 3 14.46 7.03 11.93
C TYR A 3 12.95 6.80 11.81
N LEU A 4 12.33 6.17 12.80
CA LEU A 4 10.87 5.95 12.81
C LEU A 4 10.13 7.29 12.86
N SER A 5 10.55 8.20 13.74
CA SER A 5 9.96 9.54 13.82
C SER A 5 10.10 10.32 12.52
N ALA A 6 11.27 10.27 11.88
CA ALA A 6 11.52 10.94 10.60
C ALA A 6 10.63 10.38 9.48
N VAL A 7 10.49 9.05 9.39
CA VAL A 7 9.61 8.40 8.40
C VAL A 7 8.15 8.75 8.65
N THR A 8 7.69 8.74 9.91
CA THR A 8 6.31 9.13 10.27
C THR A 8 6.02 10.57 9.87
N LEU A 9 6.93 11.51 10.14
CA LEU A 9 6.77 12.91 9.72
C LEU A 9 6.71 13.02 8.19
N LEU A 10 7.64 12.38 7.48
CA LEU A 10 7.66 12.39 6.01
C LEU A 10 6.34 11.85 5.44
N TRP A 11 5.83 10.75 6.00
CA TRP A 11 4.56 10.17 5.58
C TRP A 11 3.37 11.09 5.86
N ALA A 12 3.31 11.73 7.04
CA ALA A 12 2.24 12.67 7.38
C ALA A 12 2.13 13.82 6.38
N PHE A 13 3.26 14.40 5.96
CA PHE A 13 3.29 15.41 4.91
C PHE A 13 2.94 14.83 3.53
N SER A 14 3.42 13.63 3.20
CA SER A 14 3.14 12.99 1.92
C SER A 14 1.65 12.74 1.69
N PHE A 15 0.89 12.32 2.69
CA PHE A 15 -0.55 12.09 2.52
C PHE A 15 -1.32 13.39 2.29
N SER A 16 -0.98 14.42 3.05
CA SER A 16 -1.59 15.75 2.91
C SER A 16 -1.27 16.36 1.55
N LEU A 17 -0.04 16.17 1.05
CA LEU A 17 0.35 16.59 -0.31
C LEU A 17 -0.56 15.96 -1.37
N ILE A 18 -0.85 14.66 -1.26
CA ILE A 18 -1.70 13.96 -2.22
C ILE A 18 -3.15 14.40 -2.07
N GLY A 19 -3.73 14.30 -0.88
CA GLY A 19 -5.16 14.50 -0.69
C GLY A 19 -5.62 15.95 -0.73
N VAL A 20 -4.79 16.91 -0.32
CA VAL A 20 -5.18 18.33 -0.26
C VAL A 20 -4.74 19.10 -1.49
N TYR A 21 -3.54 18.82 -2.02
CA TYR A 21 -2.93 19.64 -3.07
C TYR A 21 -2.97 19.00 -4.46
N LEU A 22 -2.93 17.66 -4.56
CA LEU A 22 -2.94 16.97 -5.85
C LEU A 22 -4.34 16.47 -6.23
N ALA A 23 -5.08 15.89 -5.28
CA ALA A 23 -6.39 15.31 -5.55
C ALA A 23 -7.36 16.37 -6.09
N GLY A 24 -8.00 16.07 -7.22
CA GLY A 24 -8.93 16.97 -7.90
C GLY A 24 -8.29 18.13 -8.68
N GLN A 25 -7.00 18.40 -8.49
CA GLN A 25 -6.25 19.45 -9.21
C GLN A 25 -5.35 18.87 -10.30
N VAL A 26 -4.75 17.71 -10.05
CA VAL A 26 -3.88 16.99 -10.97
C VAL A 26 -4.45 15.61 -11.21
N ASP A 27 -4.37 15.14 -12.45
CA ASP A 27 -4.79 13.78 -12.79
C ASP A 27 -4.04 12.74 -11.92
N ALA A 28 -4.81 11.77 -11.41
CA ALA A 28 -4.30 10.75 -10.51
C ALA A 28 -3.25 9.87 -11.20
N TRP A 29 -3.48 9.48 -12.46
CA TRP A 29 -2.56 8.62 -13.22
C TRP A 29 -1.24 9.34 -13.50
N PHE A 30 -1.31 10.61 -13.88
CA PHE A 30 -0.12 11.44 -14.09
C PHE A 30 0.68 11.62 -12.79
N SER A 31 0.00 11.85 -11.67
CA SER A 31 0.64 11.98 -10.36
C SER A 31 1.38 10.69 -9.95
N VAL A 32 0.74 9.53 -10.16
CA VAL A 32 1.34 8.21 -9.91
C VAL A 32 2.55 7.98 -10.82
N LEU A 33 2.41 8.22 -12.12
CA LEU A 33 3.50 8.06 -13.08
C LEU A 33 4.70 8.92 -12.71
N THR A 34 4.47 10.21 -12.43
CA THR A 34 5.53 11.14 -12.02
C THR A 34 6.24 10.67 -10.77
N ARG A 35 5.49 10.22 -9.76
CA ARG A 35 6.08 9.68 -8.52
C ARG A 35 6.94 8.45 -8.77
N VAL A 36 6.46 7.50 -9.57
CA VAL A 36 7.18 6.25 -9.86
C VAL A 36 8.41 6.52 -10.72
N VAL A 37 8.34 7.42 -11.70
CA VAL A 37 9.49 7.83 -12.52
C VAL A 37 10.54 8.54 -11.67
N LEU A 38 10.15 9.49 -10.81
CA LEU A 38 11.08 10.16 -9.91
C LEU A 38 11.74 9.17 -8.95
N ALA A 39 10.98 8.24 -8.38
CA ALA A 39 11.53 7.18 -7.54
C ALA A 39 12.53 6.33 -8.33
N ALA A 40 12.19 5.91 -9.55
CA ALA A 40 13.09 5.15 -10.41
C ALA A 40 14.39 5.91 -10.71
N LEU A 41 14.32 7.21 -11.01
CA LEU A 41 15.50 8.06 -11.25
C LEU A 41 16.38 8.20 -10.00
N VAL A 42 15.77 8.37 -8.82
CA VAL A 42 16.49 8.46 -7.55
C VAL A 42 17.18 7.14 -7.21
N PHE A 43 16.54 5.99 -7.48
CA PHE A 43 17.09 4.67 -7.18
C PHE A 43 17.97 4.08 -8.30
N ALA A 44 17.89 4.60 -9.53
CA ALA A 44 18.69 4.17 -10.67
C ALA A 44 20.21 4.17 -10.41
N PRO A 45 20.84 5.21 -9.83
CA PRO A 45 22.29 5.19 -9.57
C PRO A 45 22.71 4.15 -8.52
N PHE A 46 21.78 3.65 -7.70
CA PHE A 46 22.04 2.62 -6.70
C PHE A 46 21.85 1.19 -7.26
N LEU A 47 21.39 1.06 -8.50
CA LEU A 47 21.16 -0.24 -9.12
C LEU A 47 22.49 -0.92 -9.47
N ARG A 48 22.76 -2.07 -8.85
CA ARG A 48 23.99 -2.85 -9.09
C ARG A 48 23.75 -3.93 -10.15
N SER A 49 23.93 -3.57 -11.42
CA SER A 49 23.70 -4.45 -12.59
C SER A 49 24.52 -5.74 -12.60
N LYS A 50 25.68 -5.77 -11.94
CA LYS A 50 26.63 -6.89 -12.02
C LYS A 50 26.21 -8.17 -11.27
N HIS A 51 25.15 -8.13 -10.45
CA HIS A 51 24.66 -9.28 -9.68
C HIS A 51 23.17 -9.59 -9.94
N LEU A 52 22.62 -9.06 -11.04
CA LEU A 52 21.20 -9.20 -11.36
C LEU A 52 20.94 -10.49 -12.15
N HIS A 53 20.46 -11.52 -11.46
CA HIS A 53 19.89 -12.70 -12.11
C HIS A 53 18.57 -12.31 -12.81
N PRO A 54 18.43 -12.50 -14.14
CA PRO A 54 17.26 -12.04 -14.89
C PRO A 54 15.93 -12.61 -14.36
N SER A 55 15.95 -13.87 -13.90
CA SER A 55 14.79 -14.53 -13.30
C SER A 55 14.33 -13.85 -12.01
N LEU A 56 15.26 -13.52 -11.11
CA LEU A 56 14.95 -12.80 -9.88
C LEU A 56 14.48 -11.38 -10.18
N ALA A 57 15.14 -10.69 -11.11
CA ALA A 57 14.75 -9.35 -11.54
C ALA A 57 13.30 -9.32 -12.03
N LEU A 58 12.90 -10.27 -12.88
CA LEU A 58 11.53 -10.34 -13.41
C LEU A 58 10.49 -10.60 -12.29
N LYS A 59 10.79 -11.50 -11.36
CA LYS A 59 9.91 -11.77 -10.20
C LYS A 59 9.75 -10.51 -9.33
N LEU A 60 10.86 -9.82 -9.03
CA LEU A 60 10.84 -8.59 -8.22
C LEU A 60 10.12 -7.44 -8.94
N MET A 61 10.30 -7.30 -10.25
CA MET A 61 9.57 -6.33 -11.07
C MET A 61 8.06 -6.60 -11.04
N ALA A 62 7.65 -7.86 -11.19
CA ALA A 62 6.23 -8.22 -11.13
C ALA A 62 5.62 -7.88 -9.76
N VAL A 63 6.29 -8.27 -8.68
CA VAL A 63 5.84 -7.96 -7.32
C VAL A 63 5.83 -6.45 -7.05
N GLY A 64 6.87 -5.72 -7.50
CA GLY A 64 6.92 -4.26 -7.41
C GLY A 64 5.82 -3.57 -8.21
N ALA A 65 5.44 -4.13 -9.38
CA ALA A 65 4.32 -3.62 -10.18
C ALA A 65 2.99 -3.72 -9.43
N PHE A 66 2.76 -4.80 -8.66
CA PHE A 66 1.59 -4.88 -7.78
C PHE A 66 1.72 -3.93 -6.58
N GLN A 67 2.86 -3.97 -5.90
CA GLN A 67 3.07 -3.29 -4.62
C GLN A 67 3.08 -1.77 -4.72
N LEU A 68 3.68 -1.23 -5.79
CA LEU A 68 3.86 0.21 -5.98
C LEU A 68 3.06 0.69 -7.19
N GLY A 69 3.04 -0.04 -8.31
CA GLY A 69 2.31 0.38 -9.50
C GLY A 69 0.80 0.36 -9.31
N LEU A 70 0.22 -0.85 -9.32
CA LEU A 70 -1.22 -1.06 -9.23
C LEU A 70 -1.79 -0.53 -7.91
N MET A 71 -1.07 -0.73 -6.80
CA MET A 71 -1.42 -0.15 -5.52
C MET A 71 -1.58 1.37 -5.59
N TYR A 72 -0.61 2.10 -6.17
CA TYR A 72 -0.72 3.56 -6.24
C TYR A 72 -1.84 4.04 -7.16
N CYS A 73 -2.17 3.31 -8.23
CA CYS A 73 -3.32 3.63 -9.07
C CYS A 73 -4.62 3.65 -8.25
N PHE A 74 -4.88 2.57 -7.49
CA PHE A 74 -6.03 2.54 -6.57
C PHE A 74 -5.90 3.60 -5.47
N TYR A 75 -4.71 3.75 -4.89
CA TYR A 75 -4.49 4.63 -3.76
C TYR A 75 -4.76 6.11 -4.11
N TYR A 76 -4.20 6.60 -5.21
CA TYR A 76 -4.41 7.98 -5.66
C TYR A 76 -5.86 8.22 -6.10
N GLN A 77 -6.47 7.24 -6.76
CA GLN A 77 -7.88 7.32 -7.14
C GLN A 77 -8.79 7.41 -5.90
N SER A 78 -8.43 6.76 -4.79
CA SER A 78 -9.23 6.81 -3.55
C SER A 78 -9.33 8.22 -2.95
N PHE A 79 -8.32 9.07 -3.13
CA PHE A 79 -8.34 10.46 -2.63
C PHE A 79 -9.32 11.38 -3.37
N LEU A 80 -9.85 10.95 -4.51
CA LEU A 80 -10.95 11.67 -5.19
C LEU A 80 -12.29 11.48 -4.48
N TYR A 81 -12.41 10.44 -3.66
CA TYR A 81 -13.64 10.04 -2.98
C TYR A 81 -13.54 10.14 -1.47
N LEU A 82 -12.32 10.06 -0.93
CA LEU A 82 -12.04 10.00 0.50
C LEU A 82 -11.11 11.12 0.93
N SER A 83 -11.34 11.66 2.13
CA SER A 83 -10.39 12.58 2.75
C SER A 83 -9.16 11.85 3.32
N VAL A 84 -8.09 12.59 3.60
CA VAL A 84 -6.83 12.03 4.11
C VAL A 84 -7.04 11.16 5.37
N PRO A 85 -7.79 11.60 6.40
CA PRO A 85 -8.04 10.78 7.58
C PRO A 85 -8.80 9.48 7.29
N GLU A 86 -9.68 9.45 6.29
CA GLU A 86 -10.49 8.25 5.96
C GLU A 86 -9.64 7.22 5.22
N VAL A 87 -8.81 7.66 4.27
CA VAL A 87 -7.83 6.77 3.63
C VAL A 87 -6.93 6.14 4.70
N LEU A 88 -6.41 6.94 5.63
CA LEU A 88 -5.59 6.45 6.75
C LEU A 88 -6.34 5.41 7.59
N LEU A 89 -7.57 5.73 7.99
CA LEU A 89 -8.43 4.82 8.75
C LEU A 89 -8.63 3.47 8.05
N PHE A 90 -8.85 3.48 6.74
CA PHE A 90 -9.07 2.26 5.97
C PHE A 90 -7.79 1.51 5.63
N THR A 91 -6.63 2.16 5.64
CA THR A 91 -5.34 1.47 5.46
C THR A 91 -4.94 0.63 6.67
N ILE A 92 -5.60 0.80 7.83
CA ILE A 92 -5.39 -0.06 9.01
C ILE A 92 -5.81 -1.51 8.73
N PHE A 93 -6.55 -1.78 7.64
CA PHE A 93 -6.84 -3.14 7.18
C PHE A 93 -5.63 -3.84 6.53
N THR A 94 -4.62 -3.10 6.08
CA THR A 94 -3.48 -3.66 5.34
C THR A 94 -2.75 -4.78 6.09
N PRO A 95 -2.42 -4.66 7.39
CA PRO A 95 -1.80 -5.74 8.15
C PRO A 95 -2.65 -7.02 8.16
N ILE A 96 -3.98 -6.90 8.14
CA ILE A 96 -4.91 -8.03 8.08
C ILE A 96 -4.76 -8.76 6.75
N TYR A 97 -4.72 -8.03 5.64
CA TYR A 97 -4.51 -8.66 4.33
C TYR A 97 -3.12 -9.27 4.21
N VAL A 98 -2.09 -8.62 4.75
CA VAL A 98 -0.72 -9.16 4.78
C VAL A 98 -0.69 -10.49 5.54
N THR A 99 -1.28 -10.56 6.73
CA THR A 99 -1.30 -11.80 7.51
C THR A 99 -2.12 -12.87 6.80
N LEU A 100 -3.33 -12.57 6.34
CA LEU A 100 -4.19 -13.55 5.67
C LEU A 100 -3.58 -14.13 4.40
N ILE A 101 -2.97 -13.29 3.56
CA ILE A 101 -2.31 -13.75 2.33
C ILE A 101 -1.07 -14.59 2.68
N TYR A 102 -0.29 -14.16 3.66
CA TYR A 102 0.88 -14.91 4.12
C TYR A 102 0.50 -16.28 4.68
N ASP A 103 -0.51 -16.31 5.54
CA ASP A 103 -1.07 -17.52 6.17
C ASP A 103 -1.63 -18.48 5.12
N ALA A 104 -2.41 -17.97 4.16
CA ALA A 104 -2.94 -18.76 3.04
C ALA A 104 -1.81 -19.39 2.20
N LEU A 105 -0.75 -18.64 1.90
CA LEU A 105 0.40 -19.15 1.16
C LEU A 105 1.24 -20.17 1.94
N ASN A 106 1.24 -20.10 3.27
CA ASN A 106 1.96 -21.03 4.16
C ASN A 106 1.09 -22.18 4.68
N ARG A 107 -0.21 -22.21 4.36
CA ARG A 107 -1.19 -23.16 4.91
C ARG A 107 -1.22 -23.20 6.43
N GLN A 108 -0.92 -22.08 7.08
CA GLN A 108 -1.01 -21.90 8.52
C GLN A 108 -2.09 -20.85 8.76
N PHE A 109 -3.02 -21.10 9.69
CA PHE A 109 -4.11 -20.16 9.98
C PHE A 109 -4.08 -19.81 11.45
N SER A 110 -3.82 -18.55 11.78
CA SER A 110 -3.93 -18.07 13.16
C SER A 110 -5.22 -17.27 13.36
N PRO A 111 -6.23 -17.83 14.07
CA PRO A 111 -7.48 -17.13 14.35
C PRO A 111 -7.29 -15.86 15.21
N TRP A 112 -6.15 -15.73 15.92
CA TRP A 112 -5.84 -14.52 16.68
C TRP A 112 -5.67 -13.32 15.73
N TYR A 113 -4.97 -13.45 14.61
CA TYR A 113 -4.78 -12.32 13.69
C TYR A 113 -6.10 -11.81 13.12
N LEU A 114 -7.10 -12.68 12.94
CA LEU A 114 -8.46 -12.29 12.57
C LEU A 114 -9.21 -11.56 13.69
N LEU A 115 -8.95 -11.90 14.95
CA LEU A 115 -9.57 -11.22 16.09
C LEU A 115 -9.00 -9.80 16.28
N THR A 116 -7.67 -9.64 16.26
CA THR A 116 -7.03 -8.30 16.29
C THR A 116 -7.50 -7.44 15.12
N ALA A 117 -7.54 -8.03 13.94
CA ALA A 117 -8.10 -7.44 12.73
C ALA A 117 -9.53 -6.95 12.96
N ALA A 118 -10.44 -7.81 13.41
CA ALA A 118 -11.83 -7.47 13.65
C ALA A 118 -11.98 -6.32 14.67
N ILE A 119 -11.23 -6.36 15.78
CA ILE A 119 -11.22 -5.27 16.78
C ILE A 119 -10.79 -3.94 16.15
N THR A 120 -9.77 -3.98 15.29
CA THR A 120 -9.24 -2.79 14.62
C THR A 120 -10.25 -2.20 13.64
N VAL A 121 -10.93 -3.07 12.88
CA VAL A 121 -12.01 -2.68 11.96
C VAL A 121 -13.19 -2.06 12.73
N LEU A 122 -13.57 -2.65 13.86
CA LEU A 122 -14.63 -2.13 14.72
C LEU A 122 -14.25 -0.77 15.32
N GLY A 123 -13.01 -0.61 15.80
CA GLY A 123 -12.50 0.67 16.29
C GLY A 123 -12.54 1.75 15.21
N ALA A 124 -12.13 1.40 13.99
CA ALA A 124 -12.18 2.30 12.85
C ALA A 124 -13.62 2.71 12.50
N ALA A 125 -14.57 1.76 12.48
CA ALA A 125 -15.97 2.03 12.21
C ALA A 125 -16.62 2.94 13.28
N ILE A 126 -16.25 2.76 14.55
CA ILE A 126 -16.75 3.58 15.67
C ILE A 126 -16.22 5.02 15.61
N ILE A 127 -14.93 5.19 15.28
CA ILE A 127 -14.28 6.52 15.20
C ILE A 127 -14.92 7.39 14.11
N LYS A 128 -15.58 6.80 13.11
CA LYS A 128 -16.04 7.51 11.92
C LYS A 128 -17.48 7.19 11.55
N PHE A 129 -18.38 7.42 12.50
CA PHE A 129 -19.83 7.30 12.31
C PHE A 129 -20.45 8.59 11.72
N GLU A 130 -19.93 9.07 10.58
CA GLU A 130 -20.53 10.21 9.87
C GLU A 130 -20.71 9.92 8.38
N GLY A 131 -21.96 10.09 7.91
CA GLY A 131 -22.34 10.31 6.52
C GLY A 131 -21.93 9.23 5.51
N ILE A 132 -22.47 8.01 5.62
CA ILE A 132 -22.31 6.99 4.58
C ILE A 132 -22.99 7.48 3.28
N ASN A 133 -22.16 7.78 2.28
CA ASN A 133 -22.53 8.21 0.93
C ASN A 133 -22.08 7.13 -0.08
N GLN A 134 -22.73 7.02 -1.24
CA GLN A 134 -22.28 6.17 -2.34
C GLN A 134 -20.81 6.40 -2.76
N ASN A 135 -20.34 7.66 -2.80
CA ASN A 135 -18.94 8.00 -3.07
C ASN A 135 -18.00 7.46 -1.98
N PHE A 136 -18.43 7.47 -0.72
CA PHE A 136 -17.65 6.92 0.39
C PHE A 136 -17.50 5.40 0.29
N ILE A 137 -18.56 4.67 -0.07
CA ILE A 137 -18.50 3.22 -0.29
C ILE A 137 -17.57 2.90 -1.47
N LEU A 138 -17.67 3.66 -2.56
CA LEU A 138 -16.79 3.49 -3.72
C LEU A 138 -15.32 3.74 -3.33
N GLY A 139 -15.04 4.85 -2.65
CA GLY A 139 -13.72 5.18 -2.13
C GLY A 139 -13.16 4.10 -1.19
N PHE A 140 -14.01 3.57 -0.30
CA PHE A 140 -13.67 2.44 0.57
C PHE A 140 -13.25 1.20 -0.24
N CYS A 141 -14.04 0.79 -1.24
CA CYS A 141 -13.70 -0.35 -2.09
C CYS A 141 -12.39 -0.14 -2.86
N ILE A 142 -12.17 1.07 -3.38
CA ILE A 142 -10.95 1.43 -4.10
C ILE A 142 -9.73 1.33 -3.17
N VAL A 143 -9.79 1.89 -1.96
CA VAL A 143 -8.65 1.82 -1.02
C VAL A 143 -8.40 0.39 -0.53
N GLN A 144 -9.44 -0.45 -0.39
CA GLN A 144 -9.22 -1.88 -0.12
C GLN A 144 -8.51 -2.57 -1.27
N GLY A 145 -8.80 -2.20 -2.52
CA GLY A 145 -8.03 -2.64 -3.69
C GLY A 145 -6.55 -2.27 -3.58
N ALA A 146 -6.24 -1.04 -3.14
CA ALA A 146 -4.86 -0.60 -2.88
C ALA A 146 -4.20 -1.45 -1.77
N ASN A 147 -4.87 -1.61 -0.63
CA ASN A 147 -4.38 -2.39 0.50
C ASN A 147 -4.08 -3.85 0.10
N LEU A 148 -4.95 -4.46 -0.72
CA LEU A 148 -4.77 -5.82 -1.20
C LEU A 148 -3.57 -5.94 -2.14
N CYS A 149 -3.43 -5.01 -3.11
CA CYS A 149 -2.28 -4.97 -4.01
C CYS A 149 -0.96 -4.80 -3.24
N PHE A 150 -0.96 -3.92 -2.22
CA PHE A 150 0.18 -3.75 -1.32
C PHE A 150 0.53 -5.06 -0.60
N ALA A 151 -0.47 -5.72 -0.02
CA ALA A 151 -0.28 -6.94 0.74
C ALA A 151 0.24 -8.10 -0.12
N ILE A 152 -0.33 -8.30 -1.31
CA ILE A 152 0.17 -9.27 -2.31
C ILE A 152 1.64 -8.97 -2.65
N GLY A 153 1.95 -7.70 -2.89
CA GLY A 153 3.30 -7.22 -3.15
C GLY A 153 4.28 -7.58 -2.03
N GLN A 154 3.97 -7.15 -0.80
CA GLN A 154 4.83 -7.36 0.37
C GLN A 154 5.05 -8.86 0.67
N VAL A 155 3.98 -9.65 0.65
CA VAL A 155 4.07 -11.09 0.93
C VAL A 155 4.82 -11.81 -0.20
N GLY A 156 4.54 -11.46 -1.46
CA GLY A 156 5.24 -11.99 -2.62
C GLY A 156 6.73 -11.70 -2.58
N TYR A 157 7.12 -10.48 -2.24
CA TYR A 157 8.52 -10.07 -2.08
C TYR A 157 9.23 -10.94 -1.05
N LYS A 158 8.65 -11.05 0.15
CA LYS A 158 9.19 -11.89 1.23
C LYS A 158 9.38 -13.34 0.77
N LYS A 159 8.37 -13.92 0.11
CA LYS A 159 8.42 -15.32 -0.38
C LYS A 159 9.45 -15.56 -1.46
N ILE A 160 9.69 -14.59 -2.34
CA ILE A 160 10.74 -14.69 -3.37
C ILE A 160 12.11 -14.69 -2.69
N ILE A 161 12.36 -13.74 -1.80
CA ILE A 161 13.64 -13.60 -1.10
C ILE A 161 13.92 -14.82 -0.20
N GLU A 162 12.93 -15.39 0.47
CA GLU A 162 13.06 -16.63 1.26
C GLU A 162 13.50 -17.84 0.42
N LYS A 163 13.19 -17.85 -0.88
CA LYS A 163 13.46 -18.97 -1.79
C LYS A 163 14.70 -18.77 -2.65
N GLU A 164 15.28 -17.57 -2.68
CA GLU A 164 16.52 -17.33 -3.40
C GLU A 164 17.70 -17.86 -2.57
N PRO A 165 18.56 -18.71 -3.15
CA PRO A 165 19.80 -19.14 -2.50
C PRO A 165 20.71 -17.92 -2.28
N GLN A 166 21.32 -17.81 -1.11
CA GLN A 166 22.31 -16.78 -0.79
C GLN A 166 23.60 -16.94 -1.60
#